data_AF-A0A1Z8M7J3-F1
#
_entry.id   AF-A0A1Z8M7J3-F1
#
_cell.length_a   1.000
_cell.length_b   1.000
_cell.length_c   1.000
_cell.angle_alpha   90.00
_cell.angle_beta   90.00
_cell.angle_gamma   90.00
#
_symmetry.space_group_name_H-M   'P 1'
#
loop_
_entity.id
_entity.type
_entity.pdbx_description
1 polymer ?
#
loop_
_entity_poly.entity_id
_entity_poly.type
_entity_poly.pdbx_seq_one_letter_code
_entity_poly.pdbx_strand_id
1 'polypeptide(L)'
;MTEKQTANDRVEVQQSEIAAKATSKQAFQSRLLVGLLTVSLVSLFVASYFAGQAGALREQVTTSQSQFEQAIANHPFQAPIKSVNASAAISKEKFSMATGFLSDRAEGLFVLDHNSGLLQCSVIYPRMQKFLGLFTVNVHDTLGQSKGGEFMMMTGMVDVPSSNNNPVGSSVVYVMNTSTGMYACYYIPFSRTMMNSNAPQQGALVLLSTGSADPIVNRDNLR
;
A
#
# COMPACT_ATOMS: atom_id res chain seq x y z
N MET A 1 -54.81 14.34 -77.38
CA MET A 1 -53.65 13.41 -77.30
C MET A 1 -52.63 13.81 -76.23
N THR A 2 -52.67 15.04 -75.70
CA THR A 2 -51.63 15.64 -74.85
C THR A 2 -51.67 15.21 -73.37
N GLU A 3 -52.81 14.72 -72.89
CA GLU A 3 -53.00 14.38 -71.47
C GLU A 3 -52.37 13.03 -71.07
N LYS A 4 -52.37 12.04 -71.98
CA LYS A 4 -51.78 10.72 -71.73
C LYS A 4 -50.25 10.74 -71.67
N GLN A 5 -49.61 11.65 -72.39
CA GLN A 5 -48.15 11.72 -72.46
C GLN A 5 -47.55 12.40 -71.22
N THR A 6 -48.24 13.42 -70.70
CA THR A 6 -47.84 14.12 -69.46
C THR A 6 -47.95 13.24 -68.21
N ALA A 7 -48.90 12.30 -68.19
CA ALA A 7 -49.05 11.35 -67.08
C ALA A 7 -47.95 10.28 -67.07
N ASN A 8 -47.50 9.84 -68.25
CA ASN A 8 -46.46 8.80 -68.38
C ASN A 8 -45.08 9.32 -67.96
N ASP A 9 -44.73 10.55 -68.36
CA ASP A 9 -43.47 11.20 -67.97
C ASP A 9 -43.36 11.40 -66.45
N ARG A 10 -44.49 11.69 -65.77
CA ARG A 10 -44.49 11.87 -64.31
C ARG A 10 -44.26 10.56 -63.55
N VAL A 11 -44.75 9.43 -64.07
CA VAL A 11 -44.55 8.11 -63.47
C VAL A 11 -43.09 7.66 -63.65
N GLU A 12 -42.49 7.92 -64.81
CA GLU A 12 -41.11 7.53 -65.11
C GLU A 12 -40.10 8.34 -64.28
N VAL A 13 -40.34 9.64 -64.10
CA VAL A 13 -39.53 10.49 -63.21
C VAL A 13 -39.65 10.03 -61.75
N GLN A 14 -40.85 9.74 -61.25
CA GLN A 14 -41.03 9.23 -59.88
C GLN A 14 -40.35 7.87 -59.66
N GLN A 15 -40.41 6.96 -60.63
CA GLN A 15 -39.73 5.66 -60.52
C GLN A 15 -38.20 5.81 -60.50
N SER A 16 -37.65 6.72 -61.29
CA SER A 16 -36.20 6.99 -61.30
C SER A 16 -35.68 7.57 -59.97
N GLU A 17 -36.45 8.44 -59.33
CA GLU A 17 -36.08 9.07 -58.06
C GLU A 17 -36.16 8.07 -56.89
N ILE A 18 -37.18 7.19 -56.89
CA ILE A 18 -37.33 6.13 -55.90
C ILE A 18 -36.18 5.11 -56.02
N ALA A 19 -35.79 4.73 -57.25
CA ALA A 19 -34.68 3.82 -57.49
C ALA A 19 -33.33 4.42 -57.02
N ALA A 20 -33.06 5.70 -57.31
CA ALA A 20 -31.85 6.38 -56.85
C ALA A 20 -31.76 6.47 -55.31
N LYS A 21 -32.90 6.70 -54.65
CA LYS A 21 -32.99 6.77 -53.18
C LYS A 21 -32.84 5.40 -52.51
N ALA A 22 -33.24 4.31 -53.18
CA ALA A 22 -33.04 2.95 -52.71
C ALA A 22 -31.56 2.52 -52.77
N THR A 23 -30.88 2.82 -53.89
CA THR A 23 -29.46 2.47 -54.10
C THR A 23 -28.53 3.22 -53.14
N SER A 24 -28.80 4.50 -52.85
CA SER A 24 -28.02 5.29 -51.90
C SER A 24 -28.16 4.81 -50.45
N LYS A 25 -29.37 4.39 -50.04
CA LYS A 25 -29.59 3.79 -48.71
C LYS A 25 -28.87 2.44 -48.56
N GLN A 26 -28.89 1.59 -49.57
CA GLN A 26 -28.17 0.32 -49.54
C GLN A 26 -26.64 0.51 -49.49
N ALA A 27 -26.10 1.51 -50.21
CA ALA A 27 -24.68 1.84 -50.19
C ALA A 27 -24.23 2.46 -48.84
N PHE A 28 -25.10 3.20 -48.16
CA PHE A 28 -24.82 3.75 -46.83
C PHE A 28 -24.86 2.65 -45.75
N GLN A 29 -25.85 1.74 -45.82
CA GLN A 29 -25.98 0.61 -44.89
C GLN A 29 -24.79 -0.36 -45.01
N SER A 30 -24.32 -0.65 -46.22
CA SER A 30 -23.15 -1.53 -46.41
C SER A 30 -21.86 -0.91 -45.88
N ARG A 31 -21.66 0.41 -46.06
CA ARG A 31 -20.51 1.14 -45.52
C ARG A 31 -20.51 1.20 -43.98
N LEU A 32 -21.68 1.38 -43.37
CA LEU A 32 -21.84 1.39 -41.92
C LEU A 32 -21.56 0.02 -41.29
N LEU A 33 -22.06 -1.05 -41.92
CA LEU A 33 -21.83 -2.44 -41.48
C LEU A 33 -20.34 -2.84 -41.53
N VAL A 34 -19.63 -2.46 -42.59
CA VAL A 34 -18.18 -2.72 -42.70
C VAL A 34 -17.40 -1.93 -41.63
N GLY A 35 -17.82 -0.69 -41.33
CA GLY A 35 -17.23 0.10 -40.24
C GLY A 35 -17.38 -0.57 -38.86
N LEU A 36 -18.56 -1.08 -38.53
CA LEU A 36 -18.82 -1.75 -37.24
C LEU A 36 -18.04 -3.06 -37.07
N LEU A 37 -17.90 -3.84 -38.14
CA LEU A 37 -17.13 -5.09 -38.11
C LEU A 37 -15.63 -4.85 -37.90
N THR A 38 -15.06 -3.82 -38.55
CA THR A 38 -13.63 -3.49 -38.40
C THR A 38 -13.30 -2.99 -37.00
N VAL A 39 -14.13 -2.12 -36.41
CA VAL A 39 -13.93 -1.63 -35.04
C VAL A 39 -14.01 -2.78 -34.02
N SER A 40 -14.96 -3.71 -34.22
CA SER A 40 -15.11 -4.87 -33.32
C SER A 40 -13.86 -5.77 -33.34
N LEU A 41 -13.32 -6.06 -34.53
CA LEU A 41 -12.11 -6.88 -34.67
C LEU A 41 -10.87 -6.22 -34.05
N VAL A 42 -10.68 -4.91 -34.24
CA VAL A 42 -9.55 -4.18 -33.63
C VAL A 42 -9.65 -4.16 -32.10
N SER A 43 -10.85 -3.98 -31.55
CA SER A 43 -11.07 -3.96 -30.10
C SER A 43 -10.75 -5.32 -29.43
N LEU A 44 -11.13 -6.43 -30.09
CA LEU A 44 -10.82 -7.79 -29.63
C LEU A 44 -9.31 -8.07 -29.64
N PHE A 45 -8.60 -7.53 -30.63
CA PHE A 45 -7.15 -7.70 -30.74
C PHE A 45 -6.40 -6.93 -29.64
N VAL A 46 -6.80 -5.69 -29.35
CA VAL A 46 -6.19 -4.89 -28.28
C VAL A 46 -6.48 -5.50 -26.90
N ALA A 47 -7.72 -5.94 -26.65
CA ALA A 47 -8.08 -6.57 -25.38
C ALA A 47 -7.31 -7.88 -25.14
N SER A 48 -7.13 -8.71 -26.16
CA SER A 48 -6.35 -9.96 -26.04
C SER A 48 -4.85 -9.71 -25.83
N TYR A 49 -4.28 -8.68 -26.45
CA TYR A 49 -2.88 -8.30 -26.23
C TYR A 49 -2.60 -7.91 -24.77
N PHE A 50 -3.44 -7.05 -24.18
CA PHE A 50 -3.27 -6.63 -22.79
C PHE A 50 -3.63 -7.73 -21.78
N ALA A 51 -4.63 -8.58 -22.07
CA ALA A 51 -4.92 -9.75 -21.25
C ALA A 51 -3.75 -10.75 -21.23
N GLY A 52 -3.06 -10.93 -22.36
CA GLY A 52 -1.85 -11.76 -22.46
C GLY A 52 -0.68 -11.20 -21.64
N GLN A 53 -0.41 -9.90 -21.73
CA GLN A 53 0.64 -9.27 -20.89
C GLN A 53 0.32 -9.34 -19.40
N ALA A 54 -0.94 -9.13 -19.00
CA ALA A 54 -1.35 -9.25 -17.60
C ALA A 54 -1.27 -10.69 -17.07
N GLY A 55 -1.57 -11.69 -17.91
CA GLY A 55 -1.44 -13.10 -17.58
C GLY A 55 0.01 -13.54 -17.35
N ALA A 56 0.92 -13.15 -18.25
CA ALA A 56 2.35 -13.48 -18.14
C ALA A 56 3.00 -12.91 -16.87
N LEU A 57 2.60 -11.70 -16.45
CA LEU A 57 3.04 -11.09 -15.20
C LEU A 57 2.47 -11.84 -13.97
N ARG A 58 1.21 -12.26 -14.03
CA ARG A 58 0.55 -12.98 -12.92
C ARG A 58 1.16 -14.37 -12.72
N GLU A 59 1.55 -15.03 -13.80
CA GLU A 59 2.21 -16.34 -13.77
C GLU A 59 3.65 -16.23 -13.23
N GLN A 60 4.40 -15.18 -13.58
CA GLN A 60 5.71 -14.88 -12.98
C GLN A 60 5.61 -14.59 -11.48
N VAL A 61 4.62 -13.80 -11.02
CA VAL A 61 4.44 -13.49 -9.59
C VAL A 61 4.06 -14.75 -8.79
N THR A 62 3.18 -15.60 -9.34
CA THR A 62 2.73 -16.83 -8.65
C THR A 62 3.84 -17.89 -8.58
N THR A 63 4.65 -18.00 -9.64
CA THR A 63 5.81 -18.92 -9.68
C THR A 63 6.92 -18.45 -8.75
N SER A 64 7.14 -17.13 -8.63
CA SER A 64 8.14 -16.57 -7.71
C SER A 64 7.79 -16.77 -6.24
N GLN A 65 6.50 -16.72 -5.88
CA GLN A 65 6.04 -16.97 -4.51
C GLN A 65 6.21 -18.43 -4.10
N SER A 66 5.84 -19.37 -4.97
CA SER A 66 5.91 -20.81 -4.65
C SER A 66 7.35 -21.34 -4.54
N GLN A 67 8.28 -20.80 -5.33
CA GLN A 67 9.71 -21.15 -5.21
C GLN A 67 10.36 -20.58 -3.95
N PHE A 68 9.93 -19.40 -3.48
CA PHE A 68 10.42 -18.82 -2.23
C PHE A 68 9.90 -19.58 -1.00
N GLU A 69 8.63 -19.97 -0.99
CA GLU A 69 8.05 -20.80 0.09
C GLU A 69 8.74 -22.17 0.20
N GLN A 70 9.07 -22.80 -0.94
CA GLN A 70 9.78 -24.08 -0.96
C GLN A 70 11.25 -23.96 -0.53
N ALA A 71 11.92 -22.85 -0.85
CA ALA A 71 13.29 -22.58 -0.38
C ALA A 71 13.35 -22.38 1.14
N ILE A 72 12.34 -21.74 1.72
CA ILE A 72 12.19 -21.52 3.17
C ILE A 72 11.90 -22.82 3.94
N ALA A 73 11.12 -23.74 3.36
CA ALA A 73 10.77 -25.00 4.00
C ALA A 73 11.96 -25.95 4.21
N ASN A 74 13.05 -25.79 3.45
CA ASN A 74 14.20 -26.70 3.47
C ASN A 74 15.39 -26.21 4.32
N HIS A 75 15.27 -25.09 5.03
CA HIS A 75 16.31 -24.62 5.95
C HIS A 75 16.00 -25.03 7.42
N PRO A 76 16.96 -25.65 8.13
CA PRO A 76 16.75 -26.20 9.49
C PRO A 76 16.67 -25.14 10.61
N PHE A 77 16.64 -23.86 10.28
CA PHE A 77 16.46 -22.75 11.22
C PHE A 77 15.48 -21.74 10.61
N GLN A 78 14.19 -22.03 10.70
CA GLN A 78 13.15 -21.17 10.15
C GLN A 78 12.01 -21.02 11.18
N ALA A 79 12.26 -20.22 12.23
CA ALA A 79 11.14 -19.49 12.81
C ALA A 79 10.58 -18.60 11.70
N PRO A 80 9.25 -18.47 11.53
CA PRO A 80 8.70 -17.50 10.60
C PRO A 80 9.17 -16.13 11.09
N ILE A 81 10.18 -15.55 10.42
CA ILE A 81 10.44 -14.13 10.53
C ILE A 81 9.24 -13.49 9.86
N LYS A 82 8.19 -13.26 10.65
CA LYS A 82 7.10 -12.36 10.28
C LYS A 82 7.81 -11.05 9.97
N SER A 83 7.89 -10.75 8.67
CA SER A 83 8.54 -9.54 8.20
C SER A 83 7.94 -8.35 8.93
N VAL A 84 8.82 -7.62 9.56
CA VAL A 84 8.52 -6.45 10.36
C VAL A 84 8.27 -5.32 9.37
N ASN A 85 7.09 -5.32 8.74
CA ASN A 85 6.72 -4.29 7.78
C ASN A 85 6.20 -3.08 8.57
N ALA A 86 6.87 -1.95 8.44
CA ALA A 86 6.21 -0.67 8.59
C ALA A 86 5.07 -0.61 7.55
N SER A 87 3.86 -0.23 7.97
CA SER A 87 2.71 -0.10 7.06
C SER A 87 2.99 0.97 5.99
N ALA A 88 3.69 2.04 6.38
CA ALA A 88 4.44 2.95 5.53
C ALA A 88 5.57 3.60 6.35
N ALA A 89 6.68 3.98 5.70
CA ALA A 89 7.74 4.76 6.33
C ALA A 89 8.37 5.74 5.32
N ILE A 90 8.73 6.93 5.80
CA ILE A 90 9.50 7.92 5.05
C ILE A 90 10.42 8.66 6.01
N SER A 91 11.65 8.89 5.58
CA SER A 91 12.65 9.61 6.35
C SER A 91 13.23 10.77 5.54
N LYS A 92 13.57 11.84 6.23
CA LYS A 92 14.24 13.03 5.72
C LYS A 92 15.18 13.56 6.80
N GLU A 93 16.07 14.48 6.45
CA GLU A 93 17.11 15.02 7.34
C GLU A 93 16.60 15.42 8.73
N LYS A 94 15.47 16.13 8.80
CA LYS A 94 14.92 16.65 10.07
C LYS A 94 13.95 15.71 10.77
N PHE A 95 13.23 14.91 10.00
CA PHE A 95 12.12 14.12 10.53
C PHE A 95 12.04 12.77 9.85
N SER A 96 11.73 11.75 10.65
CA SER A 96 11.27 10.46 10.18
C SER A 96 9.84 10.23 10.61
N MET A 97 9.04 9.61 9.73
CA MET A 97 7.70 9.15 10.10
C MET A 97 7.47 7.73 9.61
N ALA A 98 6.67 7.00 10.38
CA ALA A 98 6.25 5.66 10.04
C ALA A 98 4.86 5.39 10.60
N THR A 99 4.15 4.44 10.02
CA THR A 99 2.89 3.94 10.58
C THR A 99 3.06 2.53 11.13
N GLY A 100 2.34 2.22 12.19
CA GLY A 100 2.42 0.93 12.87
C GLY A 100 1.06 0.48 13.42
N PHE A 101 0.78 -0.81 13.32
CA PHE A 101 -0.49 -1.39 13.71
C PHE A 101 -0.56 -1.62 15.22
N LEU A 102 -1.43 -0.90 15.93
CA LEU A 102 -1.57 -1.01 17.38
C LEU A 102 -2.66 -2.01 17.78
N SER A 103 -3.75 -2.07 17.01
CA SER A 103 -4.80 -3.08 17.18
C SER A 103 -5.52 -3.32 15.86
N ASP A 104 -6.38 -4.34 15.85
CA ASP A 104 -7.40 -4.64 14.82
C ASP A 104 -8.07 -3.43 14.14
N ARG A 105 -8.21 -2.32 14.86
CA ARG A 105 -8.85 -1.10 14.35
C ARG A 105 -8.02 0.16 14.61
N ALA A 106 -6.79 0.07 15.10
CA ALA A 106 -6.01 1.24 15.49
C ALA A 106 -4.64 1.25 14.83
N GLU A 107 -4.30 2.36 14.19
CA GLU A 107 -2.97 2.63 13.64
C GLU A 107 -2.34 3.80 14.40
N GLY A 108 -1.05 3.66 14.69
CA GLY A 108 -0.21 4.71 15.23
C GLY A 108 0.57 5.40 14.13
N LEU A 109 0.56 6.73 14.12
CA LEU A 109 1.48 7.57 13.37
C LEU A 109 2.67 7.91 14.27
N PHE A 110 3.84 7.43 13.88
CA PHE A 110 5.10 7.69 14.56
C PHE A 110 5.82 8.84 13.86
N VAL A 111 6.29 9.81 14.63
CA VAL A 111 7.08 10.95 14.15
C VAL A 111 8.28 11.11 15.08
N LEU A 112 9.47 11.09 14.50
CA LEU A 112 10.73 11.34 15.17
C LEU A 112 11.31 12.65 14.66
N ASP A 113 11.54 13.61 15.56
CA ASP A 113 12.36 14.79 15.29
C ASP A 113 13.82 14.46 15.54
N HIS A 114 14.65 14.55 14.49
CA HIS A 114 16.06 14.19 14.58
C HIS A 114 16.88 15.21 15.38
N ASN A 115 16.41 16.45 15.49
CA ASN A 115 17.14 17.49 16.21
C ASN A 115 16.89 17.44 17.72
N SER A 116 15.62 17.27 18.14
CA SER A 116 15.28 17.19 19.56
C SER A 116 15.40 15.78 20.14
N GLY A 117 15.39 14.75 19.29
CA GLY A 117 15.27 13.35 19.71
C GLY A 117 13.86 13.00 20.19
N LEU A 118 12.87 13.89 20.00
CA LEU A 118 11.51 13.63 20.43
C LEU A 118 10.84 12.65 19.48
N LEU A 119 10.54 11.46 20.00
CA LEU A 119 9.72 10.46 19.35
C LEU A 119 8.28 10.56 19.87
N GLN A 120 7.34 10.67 18.94
CA GLN A 120 5.91 10.75 19.22
C GLN A 120 5.15 9.66 18.47
N CYS A 121 4.20 9.02 19.14
CA CYS A 121 3.21 8.12 18.56
C CYS A 121 1.82 8.72 18.77
N SER A 122 1.15 9.09 17.70
CA SER A 122 -0.24 9.59 17.71
C SER A 122 -1.18 8.51 17.19
N VAL A 123 -2.19 8.14 17.96
CA VAL A 123 -3.11 7.03 17.63
C VAL A 123 -4.44 7.59 17.14
N ILE A 124 -4.82 7.23 15.92
CA ILE A 124 -6.13 7.60 15.37
C ILE A 124 -7.22 6.68 15.93
N TYR A 125 -8.32 7.27 16.40
CA TYR A 125 -9.50 6.54 16.80
C TYR A 125 -10.50 6.56 15.64
N PRO A 126 -10.74 5.44 14.92
CA PRO A 126 -11.54 5.46 13.69
C PRO A 126 -12.99 5.87 13.92
N ARG A 127 -13.56 5.61 15.10
CA ARG A 127 -14.92 6.03 15.40
C ARG A 127 -15.04 7.54 15.51
N MET A 128 -14.00 8.19 16.03
CA MET A 128 -13.96 9.64 16.26
C MET A 128 -13.29 10.42 15.14
N GLN A 129 -12.57 9.74 14.24
CA GLN A 129 -11.77 10.34 13.17
C GLN A 129 -10.78 11.40 13.69
N LYS A 130 -10.19 11.14 14.87
CA LYS A 130 -9.30 12.06 15.58
C LYS A 130 -8.16 11.30 16.25
N PHE A 131 -7.03 11.98 16.43
CA PHE A 131 -5.96 11.52 17.30
C PHE A 131 -6.35 11.72 18.77
N LEU A 132 -6.44 10.63 19.51
CA LEU A 132 -6.78 10.66 20.94
C LEU A 132 -5.78 9.88 21.81
N GLY A 133 -4.92 9.05 21.19
CA GLY A 133 -3.74 8.49 21.84
C GLY A 133 -2.51 9.34 21.54
N LEU A 134 -1.72 9.68 22.56
CA LEU A 134 -0.45 10.39 22.42
C LEU A 134 0.60 9.79 23.34
N PHE A 135 1.64 9.19 22.77
CA PHE A 135 2.75 8.62 23.53
C PHE A 135 4.06 9.24 23.09
N THR A 136 4.91 9.63 24.03
CA THR A 136 6.16 10.34 23.70
C THR A 136 7.37 9.78 24.46
N VAL A 137 8.57 9.91 23.90
CA VAL A 137 9.83 9.67 24.60
C VAL A 137 10.94 10.49 23.95
N ASN A 138 11.94 10.88 24.72
CA ASN A 138 13.17 11.42 24.18
C ASN A 138 14.17 10.29 23.93
N VAL A 139 14.52 10.03 22.68
CA VAL A 139 15.46 8.94 22.34
C VAL A 139 16.89 9.30 22.71
N HIS A 140 17.21 10.58 22.91
CA HIS A 140 18.53 11.01 23.40
C HIS A 140 18.85 10.46 24.78
N ASP A 141 17.84 10.25 25.62
CA ASP A 141 18.02 9.71 26.97
C ASP A 141 18.59 8.28 26.93
N THR A 142 18.36 7.55 25.83
CA THR A 142 18.79 6.16 25.66
C THR A 142 19.95 6.02 24.67
N LEU A 143 19.91 6.75 23.56
CA LEU A 143 20.83 6.61 22.42
C LEU A 143 21.95 7.65 22.40
N GLY A 144 21.91 8.59 23.36
CA GLY A 144 22.82 9.72 23.43
C GLY A 144 22.53 10.79 22.37
N GLN A 145 23.05 11.99 22.61
CA GLN A 145 23.05 13.07 21.63
C GLN A 145 24.28 12.94 20.74
N SER A 146 24.11 13.02 19.42
CA SER A 146 25.22 13.09 18.47
C SER A 146 25.15 14.41 17.70
N LYS A 147 26.29 15.11 17.59
CA LYS A 147 26.42 16.29 16.74
C LYS A 147 26.34 15.85 15.28
N GLY A 148 25.16 15.96 14.68
CA GLY A 148 24.88 15.42 13.35
C GLY A 148 24.42 13.97 13.36
N GLY A 149 23.95 13.47 14.51
CA GLY A 149 23.38 12.13 14.64
C GLY A 149 22.09 12.05 13.84
N GLU A 150 22.17 11.47 12.65
CA GLU A 150 20.96 11.08 11.95
C GLU A 150 20.35 9.91 12.73
N PHE A 151 19.07 10.03 13.06
CA PHE A 151 18.33 8.88 13.55
C PHE A 151 17.70 8.18 12.37
N MET A 152 17.67 6.86 12.42
CA MET A 152 16.80 6.06 11.56
C MET A 152 15.72 5.40 12.42
N MET A 153 14.50 5.37 11.90
CA MET A 153 13.34 4.85 12.61
C MET A 153 12.60 3.85 11.72
N MET A 154 12.10 2.79 12.35
CA MET A 154 11.21 1.81 11.73
C MET A 154 10.21 1.30 12.75
N THR A 155 8.97 1.06 12.33
CA THR A 155 7.96 0.39 13.14
C THR A 155 8.01 -1.11 12.91
N GLY A 156 7.61 -1.86 13.93
CA GLY A 156 7.52 -3.29 13.87
C GLY A 156 6.36 -3.87 14.63
N MET A 157 6.18 -5.19 14.46
CA MET A 157 5.15 -5.96 15.13
C MET A 157 5.78 -6.86 16.16
N VAL A 158 5.19 -6.87 17.36
CA VAL A 158 5.55 -7.81 18.43
C VAL A 158 4.29 -8.51 18.88
N ASP A 159 4.36 -9.84 18.99
CA ASP A 159 3.33 -10.63 19.64
C ASP A 159 3.74 -10.80 21.11
N VAL A 160 3.26 -9.90 21.96
CA VAL A 160 3.48 -9.97 23.40
C VAL A 160 2.41 -10.88 24.01
N PRO A 161 2.79 -11.95 24.73
CA PRO A 161 1.83 -12.80 25.43
C PRO A 161 0.98 -11.96 26.38
N SER A 162 -0.31 -11.84 26.08
CA SER A 162 -1.25 -11.07 26.88
C SER A 162 -1.56 -11.85 28.16
N SER A 163 -0.81 -11.60 29.24
CA SER A 163 -0.99 -12.29 30.53
C SER A 163 -2.28 -11.93 31.27
N ASN A 164 -3.09 -11.00 30.76
CA ASN A 164 -4.42 -10.68 31.30
C ASN A 164 -5.27 -10.03 30.20
N ASN A 165 -6.56 -9.90 30.44
CA ASN A 165 -7.64 -9.44 29.55
C ASN A 165 -7.50 -8.00 28.96
N ASN A 166 -6.29 -7.44 28.93
CA ASN A 166 -5.98 -6.11 28.42
C ASN A 166 -4.92 -6.26 27.31
N PRO A 167 -5.35 -6.54 26.08
CA PRO A 167 -4.43 -6.90 25.02
C PRO A 167 -3.62 -5.65 24.62
N VAL A 168 -2.32 -5.74 24.85
CA VAL A 168 -1.32 -4.70 24.61
C VAL A 168 -1.24 -4.37 23.12
N GLY A 169 -0.80 -3.15 22.81
CA GLY A 169 -0.55 -2.73 21.42
C GLY A 169 0.45 -3.68 20.76
N SER A 170 0.10 -4.21 19.58
CA SER A 170 0.91 -5.23 18.89
C SER A 170 2.12 -4.67 18.12
N SER A 171 2.46 -3.39 18.33
CA SER A 171 3.55 -2.72 17.63
C SER A 171 4.62 -2.19 18.57
N VAL A 172 5.83 -2.14 18.03
CA VAL A 172 7.03 -1.53 18.61
C VAL A 172 7.62 -0.55 17.61
N VAL A 173 8.46 0.35 18.10
CA VAL A 173 9.26 1.26 17.28
C VAL A 173 10.73 1.07 17.59
N TYR A 174 11.50 0.82 16.55
CA TYR A 174 12.95 0.74 16.59
C TYR A 174 13.53 2.09 16.18
N VAL A 175 14.46 2.60 16.98
CA VAL A 175 15.22 3.81 16.66
C VAL A 175 16.69 3.48 16.79
N MET A 176 17.47 3.90 15.81
CA MET A 176 18.92 3.76 15.81
C MET A 176 19.56 5.11 15.58
N ASN A 177 20.60 5.41 16.36
CA ASN A 177 21.52 6.50 16.11
C ASN A 177 22.53 6.02 15.06
N THR A 178 22.46 6.54 13.84
CA THR A 178 23.30 6.06 12.72
C THR A 178 24.78 6.40 12.91
N SER A 179 25.09 7.41 13.74
CA SER A 179 26.46 7.82 14.03
C SER A 179 27.17 6.89 15.00
N THR A 180 26.46 6.29 15.96
CA THR A 180 27.05 5.40 16.99
C THR A 180 26.72 3.93 16.76
N GLY A 181 25.73 3.62 15.92
CA GLY A 181 25.20 2.27 15.75
C GLY A 181 24.37 1.76 16.94
N MET A 182 24.16 2.59 17.97
CA MET A 182 23.31 2.23 19.11
C MET A 182 21.84 2.27 18.71
N TYR A 183 21.06 1.28 19.13
CA TYR A 183 19.63 1.21 18.84
C TYR A 183 18.81 0.85 20.08
N ALA A 184 17.54 1.27 20.07
CA ALA A 184 16.57 1.04 21.12
C ALA A 184 15.24 0.59 20.51
N CYS A 185 14.52 -0.25 21.25
CA CYS A 185 13.18 -0.70 20.93
C CYS A 185 12.22 -0.18 22.00
N TYR A 186 11.16 0.50 21.56
CA TYR A 186 10.12 1.02 22.44
C TYR A 186 8.77 0.37 22.13
N TYR A 187 8.01 0.07 23.17
CA TYR A 187 6.62 -0.39 23.08
C TYR A 187 5.65 0.75 23.39
N ILE A 188 4.46 0.65 22.79
CA ILE A 188 3.38 1.62 22.94
C ILE A 188 2.35 1.09 23.95
N PRO A 189 2.19 1.74 25.13
CA PRO A 189 1.24 1.31 26.17
C PRO A 189 -0.22 1.66 25.83
N PHE A 190 -0.68 1.18 24.68
CA PHE A 190 -2.02 1.41 24.17
C PHE A 190 -3.04 0.44 24.77
N SER A 191 -4.15 0.96 25.30
CA SER A 191 -5.31 0.19 25.77
C SER A 191 -6.46 0.25 24.78
N ARG A 192 -6.91 -0.92 24.32
CA ARG A 192 -8.11 -1.04 23.47
C ARG A 192 -9.39 -0.70 24.23
N THR A 193 -9.44 -0.97 25.52
CA THR A 193 -10.58 -0.67 26.39
C THR A 193 -10.87 0.83 26.40
N MET A 194 -9.82 1.64 26.57
CA MET A 194 -9.91 3.10 26.52
C MET A 194 -10.28 3.61 25.12
N MET A 195 -9.77 2.97 24.06
CA MET A 195 -10.19 3.31 22.69
C MET A 195 -11.69 3.03 22.47
N ASN A 196 -12.19 1.89 22.96
CA ASN A 196 -13.59 1.50 22.78
C ASN A 196 -14.57 2.42 23.52
N SER A 197 -14.15 3.02 24.63
CA SER A 197 -14.91 4.06 25.34
C SER A 197 -14.68 5.48 24.80
N ASN A 198 -13.90 5.65 23.73
CA ASN A 198 -13.46 6.93 23.18
C ASN A 198 -12.72 7.84 24.20
N ALA A 199 -12.12 7.25 25.23
CA ALA A 199 -11.33 7.98 26.20
C ALA A 199 -9.95 8.33 25.62
N PRO A 200 -9.46 9.57 25.81
CA PRO A 200 -8.08 9.94 25.47
C PRO A 200 -7.06 9.10 26.26
N GLN A 201 -5.92 8.83 25.65
CA GLN A 201 -4.81 8.10 26.28
C GLN A 201 -3.52 8.88 26.07
N GLN A 202 -2.79 9.14 27.15
CA GLN A 202 -1.51 9.83 27.07
C GLN A 202 -0.48 9.16 27.97
N GLY A 203 0.77 9.15 27.56
CA GLY A 203 1.84 8.57 28.36
C GLY A 203 3.21 8.60 27.69
N ALA A 204 4.16 7.91 28.31
CA ALA A 204 5.48 7.70 27.72
C ALA A 204 5.51 6.43 26.85
N LEU A 205 6.32 6.45 25.79
CA LEU A 205 6.75 5.20 25.16
C LEU A 205 7.68 4.46 26.12
N VAL A 206 7.55 3.14 26.20
CA VAL A 206 8.25 2.33 27.20
C VAL A 206 9.43 1.63 26.53
N LEU A 207 10.63 1.86 27.05
CA LEU A 207 11.84 1.19 26.59
C LEU A 207 11.76 -0.32 26.89
N LEU A 208 11.91 -1.15 25.85
CA LEU A 208 11.96 -2.60 25.98
C LEU A 208 13.39 -3.12 26.05
N SER A 209 14.26 -2.64 25.16
CA SER A 209 15.63 -3.11 25.04
C SER A 209 16.49 -2.13 24.25
N THR A 210 17.80 -2.27 24.41
CA THR A 210 18.84 -1.53 23.70
C THR A 210 19.88 -2.49 23.13
N GLY A 211 20.57 -2.10 22.06
CA GLY A 211 21.68 -2.86 21.49
C GLY A 211 22.63 -1.99 20.67
N SER A 212 23.65 -2.62 20.09
CA SER A 212 24.63 -1.99 19.20
C SER A 212 24.71 -2.76 17.87
N ALA A 213 24.80 -2.04 16.77
CA ALA A 213 25.01 -2.57 15.42
C ALA A 213 26.48 -2.97 15.16
N ASP A 214 27.40 -2.51 16.02
CA ASP A 214 28.80 -2.94 16.03
C ASP A 214 29.09 -3.74 17.30
N PRO A 215 28.69 -5.02 17.36
CA PRO A 215 29.15 -5.88 18.44
C PRO A 215 30.63 -6.16 18.20
N ILE A 216 31.52 -5.60 19.03
CA ILE A 216 32.90 -6.07 19.10
C ILE A 216 32.85 -7.53 19.58
N VAL A 217 32.83 -8.47 18.63
CA VAL A 217 32.94 -9.90 18.92
C VAL A 217 34.36 -10.12 19.41
N ASN A 218 34.54 -10.10 20.73
CA ASN A 218 35.79 -10.43 21.35
C ASN A 218 36.04 -11.93 21.09
N ARG A 219 36.83 -12.25 20.05
CA ARG A 219 37.10 -13.64 19.61
C ARG A 219 37.69 -14.51 20.72
N ASP A 220 38.19 -13.89 21.79
CA ASP A 220 38.77 -14.53 22.96
C ASP A 220 37.73 -15.08 23.94
N ASN A 221 36.46 -14.66 23.85
CA ASN A 221 35.36 -15.12 24.72
C ASN A 221 34.56 -16.31 24.13
N LEU A 222 34.98 -16.83 22.97
CA LEU A 222 34.30 -17.88 22.19
C LEU A 222 35.10 -19.19 22.12
N ARG A 223 36.11 -19.37 22.97
CA ARG A 223 36.86 -20.62 23.15
C ARG A 223 36.63 -21.19 24.54
#